data_AF-A0A2S0QWL5-F1
#
_entry.id   AF-A0A2S0QWL5-F1
#
_cell.length_a   1.000
_cell.length_b   1.000
_cell.length_c   1.000
_cell.angle_alpha   90.00
_cell.angle_beta   90.00
_cell.angle_gamma   90.00
#
_symmetry.space_group_name_H-M   'P 1'
#
loop_
_entity.id
_entity.type
_entity.pdbx_description
1 polymer ?
#
loop_
_entity_poly.entity_id
_entity_poly.type
_entity_poly.pdbx_seq_one_letter_code
_entity_poly.pdbx_strand_id
1 'polypeptide(L)'
;MQNPYPLSAAFVLTCLLAAGAPARAESAAERLNDEAKAILKAADARFAADQAQCYERFQVNRCLDQAKEARLEAVRRARALQAEARRLKLAERQQRVAERGTQAGAAAIEPAAPTSAPQPALIDPAAQTVRQQRAAEGAQRQAEADAARAQKDAERAAQRAEAEAAAAKRAEKAARDRARYEEKIRRHEAPKQ
;
A
#
# COMPACT_ATOMS: atom_id res chain seq x y z
N MET A 1 62.66 31.36 -15.54
CA MET A 1 62.59 30.34 -16.60
C MET A 1 61.14 29.87 -16.67
N GLN A 2 60.37 30.45 -17.60
CA GLN A 2 60.02 29.88 -18.91
C GLN A 2 58.87 28.87 -18.83
N ASN A 3 57.66 29.37 -19.08
CA ASN A 3 56.65 28.68 -19.90
C ASN A 3 56.86 29.16 -21.35
N PRO A 4 56.67 28.33 -22.40
CA PRO A 4 55.31 28.05 -22.89
C PRO A 4 55.08 26.66 -23.58
N TYR A 5 53.80 26.33 -23.77
CA TYR A 5 53.21 25.15 -24.44
C TYR A 5 53.62 24.99 -25.93
N PRO A 6 53.38 23.82 -26.60
CA PRO A 6 52.10 23.67 -27.33
C PRO A 6 51.60 22.23 -27.67
N LEU A 7 50.28 22.19 -27.98
CA LEU A 7 49.60 21.40 -29.03
C LEU A 7 49.39 19.86 -28.91
N SER A 8 48.09 19.53 -28.90
CA SER A 8 47.43 18.55 -29.79
C SER A 8 47.52 17.05 -29.50
N ALA A 9 46.48 16.54 -28.84
CA ALA A 9 45.83 15.32 -29.29
C ALA A 9 44.32 15.43 -29.02
N ALA A 10 43.58 15.66 -30.10
CA ALA A 10 42.13 15.66 -30.12
C ALA A 10 41.61 14.26 -29.74
N PHE A 11 40.95 14.15 -28.58
CA PHE A 11 40.04 13.04 -28.32
C PHE A 11 38.62 13.56 -28.49
N VAL A 12 38.20 13.62 -29.76
CA VAL A 12 36.79 13.70 -30.13
C VAL A 12 36.19 12.35 -29.77
N LEU A 13 35.75 12.17 -28.52
CA LEU A 13 34.91 11.03 -28.16
C LEU A 13 33.47 11.41 -28.46
N THR A 14 33.14 11.13 -29.72
CA THR A 14 31.83 10.99 -30.35
C THR A 14 30.68 10.82 -29.36
N CYS A 15 29.76 11.79 -29.41
CA CYS A 15 28.38 11.64 -28.99
C CYS A 15 27.78 10.35 -29.59
N LEU A 16 27.73 9.27 -28.82
CA LEU A 16 26.69 8.27 -29.03
C LEU A 16 25.39 8.88 -28.54
N LEU A 17 24.64 9.45 -29.49
CA LEU A 17 23.19 9.48 -29.40
C LEU A 17 22.74 8.03 -29.15
N ALA A 18 22.46 7.72 -27.88
CA ALA A 18 21.63 6.58 -27.55
C ALA A 18 20.29 6.83 -28.22
N ALA A 19 20.09 6.12 -29.33
CA ALA A 19 18.83 6.02 -30.03
C ALA A 19 17.73 5.82 -29.00
N GLY A 20 16.74 6.70 -29.04
CA GLY A 20 15.54 6.61 -28.23
C GLY A 20 14.87 5.26 -28.48
N ALA A 21 15.06 4.34 -27.54
CA ALA A 21 13.95 3.52 -27.14
C ALA A 21 12.83 4.51 -26.73
N PRO A 22 11.56 4.28 -27.09
CA PRO A 22 10.50 4.99 -26.40
C PRO A 22 10.62 4.51 -24.95
N ALA A 23 11.35 5.28 -24.13
CA ALA A 23 11.07 5.32 -22.71
C ALA A 23 9.56 5.54 -22.68
N ARG A 24 8.80 4.49 -22.33
CA ARG A 24 7.38 4.63 -22.04
C ARG A 24 7.28 5.91 -21.25
N ALA A 25 6.58 6.91 -21.76
CA ALA A 25 6.51 8.20 -21.11
C ALA A 25 6.01 7.94 -19.70
N GLU A 26 6.95 7.91 -18.75
CA GLU A 26 6.69 7.44 -17.41
C GLU A 26 5.76 8.46 -16.80
N SER A 27 4.59 8.00 -16.36
CA SER A 27 3.58 8.91 -15.82
C SER A 27 4.18 9.64 -14.62
N ALA A 28 3.77 10.88 -14.38
CA ALA A 28 4.21 11.60 -13.18
C ALA A 28 3.88 10.81 -11.90
N ALA A 29 2.79 10.03 -11.91
CA ALA A 29 2.41 9.11 -10.85
C ALA A 29 3.39 7.94 -10.66
N GLU A 30 3.96 7.38 -11.73
CA GLU A 30 4.94 6.30 -11.64
C GLU A 30 6.26 6.81 -11.04
N ARG A 31 6.75 7.96 -11.53
CA ARG A 31 7.97 8.59 -10.98
C ARG A 31 7.89 8.85 -9.48
N LEU A 32 6.79 9.44 -9.02
CA LEU A 32 6.56 9.69 -7.59
C LEU A 32 6.47 8.41 -6.77
N ASN A 33 5.88 7.34 -7.32
CA ASN A 33 5.84 6.05 -6.65
C ASN A 33 7.24 5.42 -6.55
N ASP A 34 8.05 5.53 -7.59
CA ASP A 34 9.39 4.95 -7.62
C ASP A 34 10.35 5.72 -6.73
N GLU A 35 10.26 7.05 -6.69
CA GLU A 35 10.95 7.88 -5.69
C GLU A 35 10.55 7.47 -4.26
N ALA A 36 9.25 7.31 -3.98
CA ALA A 36 8.81 6.87 -2.68
C ALA A 36 9.35 5.49 -2.30
N LYS A 37 9.40 4.53 -3.23
CA LYS A 37 10.01 3.21 -3.01
C LYS A 37 11.51 3.33 -2.72
N ALA A 38 12.22 4.19 -3.45
CA ALA A 38 13.64 4.44 -3.23
C ALA A 38 13.89 4.99 -1.82
N ILE A 39 13.06 5.95 -1.36
CA ILE A 39 13.13 6.49 0.00
C ILE A 39 12.90 5.41 1.05
N LEU A 40 11.89 4.55 0.87
CA LEU A 40 11.62 3.45 1.81
C LEU A 40 12.81 2.49 1.89
N LYS A 41 13.35 2.07 0.74
CA LYS A 41 14.51 1.18 0.68
C LYS A 41 15.74 1.81 1.34
N ALA A 42 16.00 3.09 1.09
CA ALA A 42 17.11 3.83 1.69
C ALA A 42 16.94 3.97 3.21
N ALA A 43 15.72 4.27 3.68
CA ALA A 43 15.41 4.39 5.10
C ALA A 43 15.58 3.07 5.84
N ASP A 44 15.14 1.95 5.26
CA ASP A 44 15.30 0.62 5.84
C ASP A 44 16.78 0.19 5.87
N ALA A 45 17.52 0.42 4.78
CA ALA A 45 18.96 0.14 4.74
C ALA A 45 19.74 0.98 5.76
N ARG A 46 19.40 2.27 5.89
CA ARG A 46 20.00 3.17 6.87
C ARG A 46 19.73 2.71 8.29
N PHE A 47 18.48 2.37 8.60
CA PHE A 47 18.10 1.88 9.93
C PHE A 47 18.81 0.56 10.27
N ALA A 48 18.95 -0.37 9.33
CA ALA A 48 19.68 -1.61 9.55
C ALA A 48 21.17 -1.35 9.87
N ALA A 49 21.81 -0.43 9.15
CA ALA A 49 23.19 -0.02 9.42
C ALA A 49 23.33 0.67 10.78
N ASP A 50 22.43 1.63 11.09
CA ASP A 50 22.43 2.36 12.36
C ASP A 50 22.15 1.43 13.53
N GLN A 51 21.28 0.42 13.37
CA GLN A 51 20.97 -0.55 14.42
C GLN A 51 22.22 -1.32 14.85
N ALA A 52 23.02 -1.81 13.90
CA ALA A 52 24.28 -2.50 14.21
C ALA A 52 25.24 -1.57 14.98
N GLN A 53 25.36 -0.31 14.55
CA GLN A 53 26.21 0.68 15.21
C GLN A 53 25.70 1.07 16.60
N CYS A 54 24.38 1.12 16.80
CA CYS A 54 23.79 1.50 18.08
C CYS A 54 24.08 0.49 19.20
N TYR A 55 24.18 -0.80 18.87
CA TYR A 55 24.52 -1.83 19.87
C TYR A 55 25.95 -1.72 20.40
N GLU A 56 26.85 -1.08 19.66
CA GLU A 56 28.23 -0.82 20.10
C GLU A 56 28.36 0.43 21.01
N ARG A 57 27.28 1.19 21.20
CA ARG A 57 27.30 2.45 21.96
C ARG A 57 26.83 2.23 23.40
N PHE A 58 27.35 3.05 24.32
CA PHE A 58 26.91 3.02 25.71
C PHE A 58 25.42 3.34 25.89
N GLN A 59 24.88 4.31 25.14
CA GLN A 59 23.46 4.68 25.18
C GLN A 59 22.66 3.99 24.05
N VAL A 60 22.67 2.65 24.03
CA VAL A 60 22.01 1.84 22.99
C VAL A 60 20.56 2.26 22.76
N ASN A 61 19.77 2.37 23.83
CA ASN A 61 18.33 2.67 23.73
C ASN A 61 18.07 4.03 23.08
N ARG A 62 18.77 5.08 23.53
CA ARG A 62 18.64 6.42 22.94
C ARG A 62 19.05 6.43 21.47
N CYS A 63 20.13 5.72 21.12
CA CYS A 63 20.57 5.61 19.74
C CYS A 63 19.52 4.93 18.86
N LEU A 64 18.97 3.79 19.32
CA LEU A 64 17.93 3.07 18.60
C LEU A 64 16.67 3.91 18.42
N ASP A 65 16.28 4.69 19.41
CA ASP A 65 15.10 5.54 19.31
C ASP A 65 15.29 6.67 18.30
N GLN A 66 16.45 7.33 18.29
CA GLN A 66 16.80 8.31 17.26
C GLN A 66 16.83 7.71 15.85
N ALA A 67 17.36 6.50 15.70
CA ALA A 67 17.36 5.80 14.42
C ALA A 67 15.94 5.43 13.95
N LYS A 68 15.06 5.02 14.87
CA LYS A 68 13.63 4.77 14.58
C LYS A 68 12.92 6.07 14.17
N GLU A 69 13.16 7.17 14.88
CA GLU A 69 12.56 8.48 14.55
C GLU A 69 12.96 8.92 13.14
N ALA A 70 14.25 8.87 12.80
CA ALA A 70 14.74 9.19 11.46
C ALA A 70 14.10 8.31 10.37
N ARG A 71 13.95 7.00 10.64
CA ARG A 71 13.25 6.09 9.72
C ARG A 71 11.78 6.46 9.58
N LEU A 72 11.09 6.75 10.68
CA LEU A 72 9.67 7.12 10.65
C LEU A 72 9.43 8.41 9.85
N GLU A 73 10.30 9.41 9.98
CA GLU A 73 10.23 10.62 9.18
C GLU A 73 10.38 10.34 7.67
N ALA A 74 11.37 9.51 7.31
CA ALA A 74 11.57 9.12 5.91
C ALA A 74 10.36 8.35 5.35
N VAL A 75 9.80 7.44 6.15
CA VAL A 75 8.58 6.71 5.79
C VAL A 75 7.40 7.67 5.61
N ARG A 76 7.20 8.65 6.50
CA ARG A 76 6.13 9.65 6.36
C ARG A 76 6.26 10.43 5.05
N ARG A 77 7.47 10.88 4.70
CA ARG A 77 7.74 11.55 3.41
C ARG A 77 7.40 10.66 2.22
N ALA A 78 7.84 9.41 2.23
CA ALA A 78 7.53 8.45 1.17
C ALA A 78 6.01 8.19 1.03
N ARG A 79 5.27 8.12 2.16
CA ARG A 79 3.81 7.94 2.14
C ARG A 79 3.09 9.16 1.57
N ALA A 80 3.59 10.37 1.80
CA ALA A 80 3.05 11.58 1.18
C ALA A 80 3.17 11.52 -0.35
N LEU A 81 4.35 11.17 -0.87
CA LEU A 81 4.58 10.98 -2.31
C LEU A 81 3.67 9.88 -2.91
N GLN A 82 3.50 8.75 -2.20
CA GLN A 82 2.56 7.71 -2.64
C GLN A 82 1.11 8.18 -2.67
N ALA A 83 0.69 9.05 -1.74
CA ALA A 83 -0.64 9.61 -1.73
C ALA A 83 -0.85 10.54 -2.92
N GLU A 84 0.13 11.39 -3.24
CA GLU A 84 0.11 12.24 -4.44
C GLU A 84 0.05 11.43 -5.73
N ALA A 85 0.89 10.39 -5.83
CA ALA A 85 0.89 9.50 -6.97
C ALA A 85 -0.47 8.79 -7.17
N ARG A 86 -1.14 8.40 -6.08
CA ARG A 86 -2.51 7.83 -6.13
C ARG A 86 -3.54 8.86 -6.61
N ARG A 87 -3.43 10.12 -6.19
CA ARG A 87 -4.32 11.19 -6.65
C ARG A 87 -4.17 11.43 -8.16
N LEU A 88 -2.94 11.50 -8.66
CA LEU A 88 -2.67 11.63 -10.09
C LEU A 88 -3.23 10.45 -10.89
N LYS A 89 -2.98 9.23 -10.44
CA LYS A 89 -3.50 8.02 -11.10
C LYS A 89 -5.03 7.96 -11.13
N LEU A 90 -5.69 8.46 -10.10
CA LEU A 90 -7.15 8.59 -10.08
C LEU A 90 -7.64 9.64 -11.08
N ALA A 91 -6.99 10.80 -11.13
CA ALA A 91 -7.32 11.86 -12.07
C ALA A 91 -7.15 11.39 -13.53
N GLU A 92 -6.04 10.71 -13.85
CA GLU A 92 -5.80 10.11 -15.17
C GLU A 92 -6.88 9.08 -15.53
N ARG A 93 -7.30 8.25 -14.56
CA ARG A 93 -8.39 7.29 -14.77
C ARG A 93 -9.72 8.01 -15.06
N GLN A 94 -10.03 9.06 -14.32
CA GLN A 94 -11.26 9.85 -14.51
C GLN A 94 -11.27 10.52 -15.89
N GLN A 95 -10.15 11.09 -16.32
CA GLN A 95 -10.00 11.66 -17.66
C GLN A 95 -10.22 10.60 -18.74
N ARG A 96 -9.58 9.43 -18.63
CA ARG A 96 -9.79 8.33 -19.59
C ARG A 96 -11.23 7.82 -19.64
N VAL A 97 -11.94 7.81 -18.50
CA VAL A 97 -13.37 7.45 -18.47
C VAL A 97 -14.20 8.54 -19.13
N ALA A 98 -13.93 9.81 -18.87
CA ALA A 98 -14.61 10.93 -19.52
C ALA A 98 -14.40 10.91 -21.04
N GLU A 99 -13.17 10.71 -21.51
CA GLU A 99 -12.83 10.58 -22.94
C GLU A 99 -13.54 9.39 -23.61
N ARG A 100 -13.67 8.26 -22.90
CA ARG A 100 -14.43 7.10 -23.40
C ARG A 100 -15.94 7.37 -23.40
N GLY A 101 -16.44 8.09 -22.39
CA GLY A 101 -17.84 8.49 -22.30
C GLY A 101 -18.23 9.50 -23.37
N THR A 102 -17.33 10.43 -23.74
CA THR A 102 -17.54 11.35 -24.86
C THR A 102 -17.40 10.66 -26.21
N GLN A 103 -16.48 9.70 -26.37
CA GLN A 103 -16.39 8.87 -27.58
C GLN A 103 -17.61 7.94 -27.77
N ALA A 104 -18.18 7.42 -26.68
CA ALA A 104 -19.45 6.67 -26.72
C ALA A 104 -20.68 7.57 -26.99
N GLY A 105 -20.53 8.90 -26.91
CA GLY A 105 -21.57 9.89 -27.15
C GLY A 105 -21.65 10.43 -28.58
N ALA A 106 -20.81 9.98 -29.52
CA ALA A 106 -20.87 10.41 -30.92
C ALA A 106 -21.82 9.56 -31.80
N ALA A 107 -22.29 8.40 -31.30
CA ALA A 107 -23.50 7.78 -31.79
C ALA A 107 -24.60 8.16 -30.81
N ALA A 108 -25.27 9.28 -31.07
CA ALA A 108 -26.56 9.54 -30.47
C ALA A 108 -27.44 8.32 -30.75
N ILE A 109 -27.68 7.50 -29.73
CA ILE A 109 -28.84 6.62 -29.74
C ILE A 109 -30.00 7.61 -29.62
N GLU A 110 -30.52 8.05 -30.76
CA GLU A 110 -31.80 8.75 -30.78
C GLU A 110 -32.78 7.88 -30.00
N PRO A 111 -33.46 8.40 -28.96
CA PRO A 111 -34.56 7.67 -28.35
C PRO A 111 -35.55 7.39 -29.48
N ALA A 112 -35.73 6.11 -29.79
CA ALA A 112 -36.70 5.70 -30.79
C ALA A 112 -38.03 6.40 -30.47
N ALA A 113 -38.60 7.09 -31.48
CA ALA A 113 -39.86 7.79 -31.33
C ALA A 113 -40.89 6.86 -30.65
N PRO A 114 -41.66 7.35 -29.66
CA PRO A 114 -42.62 6.50 -28.97
C PRO A 114 -43.58 5.93 -30.00
N THR A 115 -43.52 4.61 -30.20
CA THR A 115 -44.41 3.92 -31.12
C THR A 115 -45.84 4.11 -30.59
N SER A 116 -46.70 4.74 -31.38
CA SER A 116 -48.08 5.09 -31.02
C SER A 116 -49.04 3.91 -31.17
N ALA A 117 -48.62 2.72 -30.74
CA ALA A 117 -49.47 1.56 -30.60
C ALA A 117 -48.91 0.67 -29.49
N PRO A 118 -49.71 0.28 -28.47
CA PRO A 118 -49.32 -0.78 -27.58
C PRO A 118 -49.40 -2.09 -28.38
N GLN A 119 -48.36 -2.39 -29.15
CA GLN A 119 -48.14 -3.76 -29.57
C GLN A 119 -47.81 -4.54 -28.30
N PRO A 120 -48.50 -5.65 -27.97
CA PRO A 120 -48.01 -6.53 -26.93
C PRO A 120 -46.62 -6.96 -27.36
N ALA A 121 -45.59 -6.42 -26.73
CA ALA A 121 -44.23 -6.82 -26.98
C ALA A 121 -44.17 -8.31 -26.65
N LEU A 122 -44.19 -9.15 -27.68
CA LEU A 122 -43.86 -10.56 -27.56
C LEU A 122 -42.45 -10.56 -27.00
N ILE A 123 -42.34 -10.75 -25.69
CA ILE A 123 -41.06 -10.75 -25.02
C ILE A 123 -40.30 -11.92 -25.63
N ASP A 124 -39.26 -11.60 -26.39
CA ASP A 124 -38.43 -12.61 -27.03
C ASP A 124 -37.97 -13.63 -25.96
N PRO A 125 -38.33 -14.92 -26.09
CA PRO A 125 -37.94 -15.94 -25.12
C PRO A 125 -36.42 -16.02 -24.97
N ALA A 126 -35.63 -15.70 -26.00
CA ALA A 126 -34.18 -15.62 -25.91
C ALA A 126 -33.71 -14.42 -25.06
N ALA A 127 -34.44 -13.30 -25.07
CA ALA A 127 -34.15 -12.17 -24.18
C ALA A 127 -34.51 -12.47 -22.72
N GLN A 128 -35.55 -13.27 -22.47
CA GLN A 128 -35.91 -13.71 -21.12
C GLN A 128 -34.85 -14.65 -20.53
N THR A 129 -34.35 -15.60 -21.32
CA THR A 129 -33.34 -16.56 -20.84
C THR A 129 -32.05 -15.85 -20.47
N VAL A 130 -31.60 -14.87 -21.27
CA VAL A 130 -30.42 -14.05 -20.95
C VAL A 130 -30.62 -13.24 -19.66
N ARG A 131 -31.82 -12.69 -19.43
CA ARG A 131 -32.12 -11.96 -18.19
C ARG A 131 -32.10 -12.88 -16.97
N GLN A 132 -32.68 -14.08 -17.08
CA GLN A 132 -32.68 -15.07 -16.01
C GLN A 132 -31.27 -15.57 -15.70
N GLN A 133 -30.43 -15.82 -16.73
CA GLN A 133 -29.03 -16.19 -16.55
C GLN A 133 -28.25 -15.10 -15.81
N ARG A 134 -28.36 -13.84 -16.23
CA ARG A 134 -27.69 -12.72 -15.54
C ARG A 134 -28.17 -12.54 -14.10
N ALA A 135 -29.45 -12.76 -13.84
CA ALA A 135 -30.00 -12.70 -12.49
C ALA A 135 -29.46 -13.84 -11.61
N ALA A 136 -29.37 -15.06 -12.15
CA ALA A 136 -28.78 -16.21 -11.47
C ALA A 136 -27.28 -16.00 -11.17
N GLU A 137 -26.50 -15.53 -12.16
CA GLU A 137 -25.08 -15.18 -11.99
C GLU A 137 -24.88 -14.03 -10.99
N GLY A 138 -25.81 -13.06 -10.97
CA GLY A 138 -25.82 -11.97 -10.00
C GLY A 138 -26.05 -12.49 -8.58
N ALA A 139 -27.08 -13.33 -8.40
CA ALA A 139 -27.42 -13.95 -7.12
C ALA A 139 -26.28 -14.84 -6.61
N GLN A 140 -25.65 -15.62 -7.50
CA GLN A 140 -24.51 -16.47 -7.14
C GLN A 140 -23.32 -15.64 -6.67
N ARG A 141 -22.92 -14.60 -7.43
CA ARG A 141 -21.83 -13.70 -7.02
C ARG A 141 -22.11 -13.01 -5.69
N GLN A 142 -23.36 -12.66 -5.42
CA GLN A 142 -23.75 -12.05 -4.16
C GLN A 142 -23.63 -13.05 -3.00
N ALA A 143 -24.12 -14.28 -3.18
CA ALA A 143 -24.00 -15.34 -2.19
C ALA A 143 -22.52 -15.69 -1.90
N GLU A 144 -21.67 -15.74 -2.91
CA GLU A 144 -20.22 -15.95 -2.75
C GLU A 144 -19.56 -14.80 -1.99
N ALA A 145 -19.95 -13.55 -2.28
CA ALA A 145 -19.44 -12.37 -1.57
C ALA A 145 -19.89 -12.36 -0.09
N ASP A 146 -21.14 -12.75 0.19
CA ASP A 146 -21.67 -12.86 1.55
C ASP A 146 -20.96 -13.97 2.34
N ALA A 147 -20.76 -15.15 1.72
CA ALA A 147 -20.01 -16.24 2.33
C ALA A 147 -18.56 -15.82 2.64
N ALA A 148 -17.89 -15.14 1.71
CA ALA A 148 -16.53 -14.65 1.91
C ALA A 148 -16.43 -13.58 3.02
N ARG A 149 -17.45 -12.71 3.16
CA ARG A 149 -17.55 -11.77 4.28
C ARG A 149 -17.70 -12.49 5.60
N ALA A 150 -18.65 -13.44 5.68
CA ALA A 150 -18.90 -14.22 6.89
C ALA A 150 -17.66 -15.00 7.35
N GLN A 151 -16.91 -15.60 6.42
CA GLN A 151 -15.64 -16.27 6.73
C GLN A 151 -14.60 -15.31 7.32
N LYS A 152 -14.38 -14.15 6.70
CA LYS A 152 -13.43 -13.15 7.21
C LYS A 152 -13.83 -12.61 8.58
N ASP A 153 -15.13 -12.43 8.82
CA ASP A 153 -15.62 -11.95 10.11
C ASP A 153 -15.46 -13.01 11.20
N ALA A 154 -15.68 -14.29 10.88
CA ALA A 154 -15.40 -15.41 11.76
C ALA A 154 -13.89 -15.53 12.09
N GLU A 155 -13.01 -15.40 11.08
CA GLU A 155 -11.56 -15.39 11.28
C GLU A 155 -11.11 -14.23 12.19
N ARG A 156 -11.63 -13.02 11.95
CA ARG A 156 -11.33 -11.85 12.79
C ARG A 156 -11.85 -12.03 14.21
N ALA A 157 -13.01 -12.64 14.39
CA ALA A 157 -13.54 -12.95 15.72
C ALA A 157 -12.65 -13.97 16.44
N ALA A 158 -12.19 -15.01 15.77
CA ALA A 158 -11.25 -15.99 16.31
C ALA A 158 -9.91 -15.34 16.72
N GLN A 159 -9.34 -14.49 15.85
CA GLN A 159 -8.11 -13.75 16.15
C GLN A 159 -8.27 -12.83 17.36
N ARG A 160 -9.41 -12.15 17.52
CA ARG A 160 -9.69 -11.33 18.70
C ARG A 160 -9.76 -12.17 19.97
N ALA A 161 -10.48 -13.30 19.93
CA ALA A 161 -10.58 -14.21 21.06
C ALA A 161 -9.20 -14.78 21.47
N GLU A 162 -8.36 -15.15 20.51
CA GLU A 162 -7.00 -15.61 20.78
C GLU A 162 -6.14 -14.51 21.40
N ALA A 163 -6.21 -13.28 20.87
CA ALA A 163 -5.48 -12.14 21.40
C ALA A 163 -5.89 -11.79 22.84
N GLU A 164 -7.19 -11.87 23.15
CA GLU A 164 -7.74 -11.69 24.50
C GLU A 164 -7.26 -12.80 25.44
N ALA A 165 -7.31 -14.06 25.02
CA ALA A 165 -6.80 -15.19 25.81
C ALA A 165 -5.29 -15.06 26.08
N ALA A 166 -4.51 -14.64 25.09
CA ALA A 166 -3.08 -14.38 25.25
C ALA A 166 -2.82 -13.19 26.20
N ALA A 167 -3.62 -12.13 26.12
CA ALA A 167 -3.55 -11.00 27.04
C ALA A 167 -3.87 -11.42 28.48
N ALA A 168 -4.93 -12.22 28.69
CA ALA A 168 -5.29 -12.77 29.99
C ALA A 168 -4.15 -13.62 30.59
N LYS A 169 -3.56 -14.53 29.80
CA LYS A 169 -2.39 -15.33 30.24
C LYS A 169 -1.20 -14.45 30.65
N ARG A 170 -0.91 -13.38 29.90
CA ARG A 170 0.14 -12.42 30.25
C ARG A 170 -0.17 -11.66 31.53
N ALA A 171 -1.42 -11.25 31.73
CA ALA A 171 -1.86 -10.56 32.94
C ALA A 171 -1.73 -11.47 34.19
N GLU A 172 -2.17 -12.73 34.08
CA GLU A 172 -2.01 -13.71 35.16
C GLU A 172 -0.55 -13.99 35.48
N LYS A 173 0.30 -14.16 34.45
CA LYS A 173 1.74 -14.35 34.65
C LYS A 173 2.34 -13.15 35.38
N ALA A 174 2.03 -11.93 34.95
CA ALA A 174 2.51 -10.72 35.60
C ALA A 174 2.02 -10.62 37.07
N ALA A 175 0.79 -11.04 37.36
CA ALA A 175 0.28 -11.10 38.73
C ALA A 175 1.04 -12.11 39.59
N ARG A 176 1.29 -13.33 39.07
CA ARG A 176 2.09 -14.35 39.76
C ARG A 176 3.53 -13.89 40.00
N ASP A 177 4.14 -13.24 39.01
CA ASP A 177 5.49 -12.69 39.14
C ASP A 177 5.53 -11.61 40.24
N ARG A 178 4.58 -10.66 40.25
CA ARG A 178 4.48 -9.64 41.31
C ARG A 178 4.36 -10.25 42.70
N ALA A 179 3.44 -11.20 42.88
CA ALA A 179 3.25 -11.88 44.17
C ALA A 179 4.54 -12.59 44.64
N ARG A 180 5.26 -13.23 43.71
CA ARG A 180 6.56 -13.85 44.01
C ARG A 180 7.62 -12.83 44.44
N TYR A 181 7.67 -11.66 43.79
CA TYR A 181 8.61 -10.61 44.18
C TYR A 181 8.24 -10.00 45.54
N GLU A 182 6.96 -9.76 45.81
CA GLU A 182 6.47 -9.26 47.10
C GLU A 182 6.77 -10.24 48.25
N GLU A 183 6.61 -11.54 48.03
CA GLU A 183 7.01 -12.58 49.00
C GLU A 183 8.51 -12.55 49.28
N LYS A 184 9.34 -12.44 48.23
CA LYS A 184 10.80 -12.31 48.40
C LYS A 184 11.17 -11.08 49.22
N ILE A 185 10.55 -9.93 48.94
CA ILE A 185 10.78 -8.69 49.69
C ILE A 185 10.45 -8.92 51.17
N ARG A 186 9.26 -9.46 51.47
CA ARG A 186 8.86 -9.77 52.86
C ARG A 186 9.84 -10.71 53.57
N ARG A 187 10.36 -11.73 52.88
CA ARG A 187 11.35 -12.66 53.45
C ARG A 187 12.68 -11.97 53.75
N HIS A 188 13.09 -11.02 52.93
CA HIS A 188 14.33 -10.25 53.14
C HIS A 188 14.18 -9.20 54.25
N GLU A 189 13.00 -8.61 54.41
CA GLU A 189 12.70 -7.59 55.42
C GLU A 189 12.39 -8.17 56.81
N ALA A 190 12.06 -9.47 56.89
CA ALA A 190 11.85 -10.13 58.18
C ALA A 190 13.15 -10.15 59.01
N PRO A 191 13.12 -9.73 60.29
CA PRO A 191 14.29 -9.75 61.15
C PRO A 191 14.76 -11.20 61.32
N LYS A 192 16.07 -11.42 61.08
CA LYS A 192 16.69 -12.72 61.34
C LYS A 192 16.72 -12.94 62.86
N GLN A 193 16.05 -14.00 63.32
CA GLN A 193 16.12 -14.48 64.71
C GLN A 193 17.46 -15.14 64.99
#